data_AF-A0A383AQT2-F1
#
_entry.id   AF-A0A383AQT2-F1
#
_cell.length_a   1.000
_cell.length_b   1.000
_cell.length_c   1.000
_cell.angle_alpha   90.00
_cell.angle_beta   90.00
_cell.angle_gamma   90.00
#
_symmetry.space_group_name_H-M   'P 1'
#
loop_
_entity.id
_entity.type
_entity.pdbx_description
1 polymer ?
#
loop_
_entity_poly.entity_id
_entity_poly.type
_entity_poly.pdbx_seq_one_letter_code
_entity_poly.pdbx_strand_id
1 'polypeptide(L)'
;MNRKTGKTAVRFGPALKAVLICLVTCSLGLGYVWQKQQINTLGEQIKENEINLEELRRENKRRGDRLSFLMSPQQLDARLRQLNLDLEVPRPEQIVVLVEKRETSPTAAESGRETKASVRTASR
;
A
#
# COMPACT_ATOMS: atom_id res chain seq x y z
N MET A 1 37.08 67.59 33.38
CA MET A 1 37.14 66.31 32.63
C MET A 1 37.02 65.15 33.61
N ASN A 2 35.92 64.38 33.58
CA ASN A 2 35.96 62.91 33.71
C ASN A 2 34.54 62.30 33.56
N ARG A 3 34.20 61.83 32.35
CA ARG A 3 33.00 61.01 32.13
C ARG A 3 33.44 59.55 32.22
N LYS A 4 33.27 58.94 33.39
CA LYS A 4 33.50 57.50 33.58
C LYS A 4 32.36 56.74 32.92
N THR A 5 32.59 56.25 31.72
CA THR A 5 31.73 55.32 30.99
C THR A 5 31.57 54.05 31.82
N GLY A 6 30.41 53.93 32.48
CA GLY A 6 29.99 52.68 33.09
C GLY A 6 29.93 51.62 32.01
N LYS A 7 30.81 50.63 32.09
CA LYS A 7 30.76 49.44 31.26
C LYS A 7 29.49 48.69 31.67
N THR A 8 28.39 48.98 30.99
CA THR A 8 27.18 48.16 31.08
C THR A 8 27.58 46.80 30.53
N ALA A 9 27.93 45.86 31.41
CA ALA A 9 28.07 44.46 31.07
C ALA A 9 26.68 44.02 30.58
N VAL A 10 26.47 44.13 29.27
CA VAL A 10 25.21 43.83 28.63
C VAL A 10 24.87 42.40 29.01
N ARG A 11 23.70 42.21 29.64
CA ARG A 11 23.19 40.91 30.05
C ARG A 11 22.80 40.12 28.79
N PHE A 12 23.80 39.64 28.07
CA PHE A 12 23.63 38.82 26.86
C PHE A 12 23.08 37.42 27.18
N GLY A 13 23.21 36.96 28.42
CA GLY A 13 22.66 35.67 28.86
C GLY A 13 21.13 35.57 28.72
N PRO A 14 20.34 36.48 29.33
CA PRO A 14 18.89 36.48 29.22
C PRO A 14 18.36 36.64 27.79
N ALA A 15 18.97 37.53 26.99
CA ALA A 15 18.57 37.73 25.60
C ALA A 15 18.82 36.49 24.74
N LEU A 16 19.98 35.84 24.90
CA LEU A 16 20.31 34.61 24.18
C LEU A 16 19.36 33.46 24.57
N LYS A 17 19.00 33.35 25.85
CA LYS A 17 18.01 32.37 26.32
C LYS A 17 16.62 32.60 25.72
N ALA A 18 16.18 33.86 25.62
CA ALA A 18 14.91 34.19 24.99
C ALA A 18 14.88 33.84 23.49
N VAL A 19 15.97 34.14 22.76
CA VAL A 19 16.09 33.77 21.35
C VAL A 19 16.08 32.26 21.16
N LEU A 20 16.80 31.50 22.01
CA LEU A 20 16.78 30.04 21.95
C LEU A 20 15.39 29.46 22.19
N ILE A 21 14.67 29.94 23.21
CA ILE A 21 13.30 29.49 23.49
C ILE A 21 12.39 29.80 22.30
N CYS A 22 12.51 30.99 21.71
CA CYS A 22 11.74 31.40 20.54
C CYS A 22 12.02 30.50 19.32
N LEU A 23 13.28 30.20 19.03
CA LEU A 23 13.62 29.31 17.91
C LEU A 23 13.08 27.91 18.11
N VAL A 24 13.17 27.37 19.33
CA VAL A 24 12.63 26.04 19.67
C VAL A 24 11.11 26.00 19.53
N THR A 25 10.38 27.00 20.04
CA THR A 25 8.91 27.01 19.93
C THR A 25 8.44 27.28 18.50
N CYS A 26 9.09 28.17 17.74
CA CYS A 26 8.77 28.41 16.34
C CYS A 26 9.02 27.17 15.46
N SER A 27 10.16 26.49 15.64
CA SER A 27 10.47 25.27 14.89
C SER A 27 9.52 24.11 15.23
N LEU A 28 9.12 23.94 16.48
CA LEU A 28 8.07 22.98 16.87
C LEU A 28 6.74 23.30 16.19
N GLY A 29 6.36 24.58 16.12
CA GLY A 29 5.12 25.01 15.46
C GLY A 29 5.10 24.68 13.97
N LEU A 30 6.17 24.98 13.23
CA LEU A 30 6.27 24.64 11.80
C LEU A 30 6.35 23.13 11.58
N GLY A 31 7.12 22.41 12.40
CA GLY A 31 7.24 20.96 12.33
C GLY A 31 5.90 20.25 12.57
N TYR A 32 5.09 20.74 13.52
CA TYR A 32 3.77 20.19 13.81
C TYR A 32 2.81 20.32 12.62
N VAL A 33 2.80 21.48 11.95
CA VAL A 33 1.94 21.69 10.76
C VAL A 33 2.41 20.80 9.60
N TRP A 34 3.72 20.67 9.39
CA TRP A 34 4.28 19.79 8.36
C TRP A 34 3.91 18.33 8.61
N GLN A 35 4.04 17.85 9.85
CA GLN A 35 3.68 16.48 10.21
C GLN A 35 2.17 16.24 10.05
N LYS A 36 1.34 17.22 10.39
CA LYS A 36 -0.12 17.15 10.21
C LYS A 36 -0.51 17.06 8.73
N GLN A 37 0.22 17.76 7.86
CA GLN A 37 0.02 17.67 6.42
C GLN A 37 0.38 16.29 5.88
N GLN A 38 1.48 15.69 6.35
CA GLN A 38 1.87 14.32 5.96
C GLN A 38 0.83 13.27 6.36
N ILE A 39 0.28 13.37 7.58
CA ILE A 39 -0.75 12.45 8.05
C ILE A 39 -2.00 12.54 7.17
N ASN A 40 -2.39 13.76 6.78
CA ASN A 40 -3.55 13.96 5.91
C ASN A 40 -3.33 13.32 4.52
N THR A 41 -2.13 13.49 3.94
CA THR A 41 -1.81 12.88 2.64
C THR A 41 -1.76 11.35 2.70
N LEU A 42 -1.25 10.76 3.81
CA LEU A 42 -1.25 9.32 3.99
C LEU A 42 -2.66 8.77 4.20
N GLY A 43 -3.50 9.49 4.95
CA GLY A 43 -4.90 9.11 5.16
C GLY A 43 -5.71 9.13 3.87
N GLU A 44 -5.46 10.13 3.01
CA GLU A 44 -6.10 10.23 1.70
C GLU A 44 -5.72 9.06 0.79
N GLN A 45 -4.44 8.71 0.72
CA GLN A 45 -3.97 7.55 -0.04
C GLN A 45 -4.53 6.22 0.47
N ILE A 46 -4.61 6.03 1.79
CA ILE A 46 -5.20 4.82 2.37
C ILE A 46 -6.67 4.72 1.97
N LYS A 47 -7.41 5.83 2.10
CA LYS A 47 -8.83 5.88 1.74
C LYS A 47 -9.06 5.59 0.26
N GLU A 48 -8.25 6.16 -0.63
CA GLU A 48 -8.32 5.87 -2.07
C GLU A 48 -8.06 4.38 -2.35
N ASN A 49 -7.05 3.78 -1.71
CA ASN A 49 -6.75 2.37 -1.87
C ASN A 49 -7.88 1.47 -1.33
N GLU A 50 -8.46 1.81 -0.18
CA GLU A 50 -9.61 1.10 0.38
C GLU A 50 -10.82 1.15 -0.56
N ILE A 51 -11.14 2.33 -1.11
CA ILE A 51 -12.23 2.50 -2.09
C ILE A 51 -11.97 1.66 -3.35
N ASN A 52 -10.76 1.74 -3.90
CA ASN A 52 -10.38 0.96 -5.08
C ASN A 52 -10.48 -0.55 -4.82
N LEU A 53 -10.01 -1.03 -3.67
CA LEU A 53 -10.13 -2.44 -3.31
C LEU A 53 -11.57 -2.89 -3.18
N GLU A 54 -12.44 -2.08 -2.57
CA GLU A 54 -13.87 -2.38 -2.50
C GLU A 54 -14.52 -2.43 -3.87
N GLU A 55 -14.18 -1.50 -4.76
CA GLU A 55 -14.70 -1.45 -6.12
C GLU A 55 -14.27 -2.69 -6.92
N LEU A 56 -12.98 -3.02 -6.92
CA LEU A 56 -12.46 -4.23 -7.58
C LEU A 56 -13.11 -5.50 -7.01
N ARG A 57 -13.32 -5.58 -5.70
CA ARG A 57 -13.98 -6.73 -5.06
C ARG A 57 -15.44 -6.85 -5.51
N ARG A 58 -16.16 -5.72 -5.61
CA ARG A 58 -17.54 -5.70 -6.12
C ARG A 58 -17.60 -6.11 -7.58
N GLU A 59 -16.68 -5.62 -8.41
CA GLU A 59 -16.58 -6.03 -9.81
C GLU A 59 -16.29 -7.51 -9.96
N ASN A 60 -15.29 -8.02 -9.22
CA ASN A 60 -14.92 -9.42 -9.27
C ASN A 60 -16.11 -10.31 -8.87
N LYS A 61 -16.83 -9.95 -7.80
CA LYS A 61 -18.06 -10.63 -7.40
C LYS A 61 -19.11 -10.60 -8.51
N ARG A 62 -19.39 -9.44 -9.11
CA ARG A 62 -20.35 -9.33 -10.23
C ARG A 62 -19.96 -10.20 -11.43
N ARG A 63 -18.67 -10.23 -11.77
CA ARG A 63 -18.16 -11.08 -12.87
C ARG A 63 -18.28 -12.56 -12.53
N GLY A 64 -17.97 -12.94 -11.29
CA GLY A 64 -18.18 -14.30 -10.76
C GLY A 64 -19.65 -14.71 -10.82
N ASP A 65 -20.55 -13.88 -10.27
CA ASP A 65 -21.99 -14.12 -10.27
C ASP A 65 -22.52 -14.24 -11.72
N ARG A 66 -22.06 -13.38 -12.64
CA ARG A 66 -22.44 -13.45 -14.05
C ARG A 66 -21.91 -14.71 -14.73
N LEU A 67 -20.70 -15.14 -14.40
CA LEU A 67 -20.12 -16.37 -14.92
C LEU A 67 -20.88 -17.59 -14.39
N SER A 68 -21.18 -17.66 -13.09
CA SER A 68 -22.00 -18.72 -12.49
C SER A 68 -23.41 -18.75 -13.08
N PHE A 69 -23.99 -17.59 -13.35
CA PHE A 69 -25.27 -17.48 -14.05
C PHE A 69 -25.19 -18.03 -15.47
N LEU A 70 -24.19 -17.62 -16.26
CA LEU A 70 -23.98 -18.12 -17.62
C LEU A 70 -23.63 -19.62 -17.67
N MET A 71 -22.93 -20.12 -16.66
CA MET A 71 -22.60 -21.55 -16.49
C MET A 71 -23.74 -22.37 -15.87
N SER A 72 -24.84 -21.73 -15.47
CA SER A 72 -25.97 -22.45 -14.88
C SER A 72 -26.60 -23.36 -15.95
N PRO A 73 -26.87 -24.64 -15.65
CA PRO A 73 -27.37 -25.61 -16.63
C PRO A 73 -28.62 -25.12 -17.37
N GLN A 74 -29.53 -24.45 -16.65
CA GLN A 74 -30.76 -23.90 -17.23
C GLN A 74 -30.50 -22.87 -18.34
N GLN A 75 -29.45 -22.06 -18.20
CA GLN A 75 -29.09 -21.08 -19.22
C GLN A 75 -28.36 -21.69 -20.40
N LEU A 76 -27.50 -22.69 -20.15
CA LEU A 76 -26.92 -23.45 -21.24
C LEU A 76 -28.01 -24.14 -22.06
N ASP A 77 -28.98 -24.79 -21.41
CA ASP A 77 -30.10 -25.44 -22.09
C ASP A 77 -30.95 -24.44 -22.89
N ALA A 78 -31.24 -23.27 -22.31
CA ALA A 78 -31.96 -22.20 -23.00
C ALA A 78 -31.20 -21.71 -24.24
N ARG A 79 -29.85 -21.58 -24.16
CA ARG A 79 -29.00 -21.21 -25.28
C ARG A 79 -28.90 -22.31 -26.33
N LEU A 80 -28.79 -23.57 -25.93
CA LEU A 80 -28.78 -24.73 -26.83
C LEU A 80 -30.07 -24.81 -27.65
N ARG A 81 -31.23 -24.59 -27.01
CA ARG A 81 -32.53 -24.49 -27.69
C ARG A 81 -32.62 -23.31 -28.66
N GLN A 82 -32.06 -22.15 -28.30
CA GLN A 82 -32.02 -20.99 -29.22
C GLN A 82 -31.12 -21.22 -30.44
N LEU A 83 -30.04 -21.98 -30.27
CA LEU A 83 -29.05 -22.25 -31.30
C LEU A 83 -29.37 -23.53 -32.12
N ASN A 84 -30.47 -24.24 -31.81
CA ASN A 84 -30.85 -25.53 -32.41
C ASN A 84 -29.71 -26.56 -32.39
N LEU A 85 -28.96 -26.58 -31.29
CA LEU A 85 -27.87 -27.50 -31.08
C LEU A 85 -28.41 -28.76 -30.40
N ASP A 86 -28.30 -29.90 -31.06
CA ASP A 86 -28.76 -31.21 -30.56
C ASP A 86 -27.72 -31.84 -29.62
N LEU A 87 -27.30 -31.07 -28.60
CA LEU A 87 -26.39 -31.57 -27.56
C LEU A 87 -27.19 -32.21 -26.43
N GLU A 88 -26.97 -33.51 -26.23
CA GLU A 88 -27.52 -34.29 -25.12
C GLU A 88 -26.59 -34.18 -23.89
N VAL A 89 -27.17 -34.20 -22.68
CA VAL A 89 -26.40 -34.20 -21.44
C VAL A 89 -25.56 -35.49 -21.40
N PRO A 90 -24.23 -35.40 -21.21
CA PRO A 90 -23.36 -36.56 -21.24
C PRO A 90 -23.73 -37.57 -20.15
N ARG A 91 -23.60 -38.87 -20.48
CA ARG A 91 -23.87 -39.95 -19.52
C ARG A 91 -22.80 -39.93 -18.42
N PRO A 92 -23.13 -40.32 -17.17
CA PRO A 92 -22.20 -40.25 -16.05
C PRO A 92 -20.88 -41.03 -16.28
N GLU A 93 -20.92 -42.07 -17.11
CA GLU A 93 -19.76 -42.88 -17.50
C GLU A 93 -18.73 -42.12 -18.36
N GLN A 94 -19.12 -41.01 -18.98
CA GLN A 94 -18.25 -40.19 -19.85
C GLN A 94 -17.62 -39.00 -19.13
N ILE A 95 -17.94 -38.78 -17.85
CA ILE A 95 -17.44 -37.63 -17.07
C ILE A 95 -16.11 -38.01 -16.41
N VAL A 96 -15.01 -37.49 -16.94
CA VAL A 96 -13.67 -37.64 -16.34
C VAL A 96 -13.38 -36.42 -15.47
N VAL A 97 -13.36 -36.60 -14.14
CA VAL A 97 -12.97 -35.54 -13.20
C VAL A 97 -11.45 -35.53 -13.06
N LEU A 98 -10.80 -34.53 -13.65
CA LEU A 98 -9.37 -34.30 -13.50
C LEU A 98 -9.10 -33.59 -12.18
N VAL A 99 -8.32 -34.22 -11.31
CA VAL A 99 -7.78 -33.55 -10.11
C VAL A 99 -6.57 -32.74 -10.53
N GLU A 100 -6.69 -31.41 -10.52
CA GLU A 100 -5.56 -30.52 -10.78
C GLU A 100 -4.46 -30.74 -9.73
N LYS A 101 -3.30 -31.22 -10.18
CA LYS A 101 -2.09 -31.24 -9.39
C LYS A 101 -1.64 -29.79 -9.24
N ARG A 102 -1.82 -29.20 -8.05
CA ARG A 102 -1.14 -27.93 -7.73
C ARG A 102 0.35 -28.14 -7.86
N GLU A 103 0.92 -27.70 -8.98
CA GLU A 103 2.35 -27.48 -9.07
C GLU A 103 2.67 -26.35 -8.10
N THR A 104 3.18 -26.70 -6.93
CA THR A 104 3.93 -25.75 -6.11
C THR A 104 5.20 -25.43 -6.87
N SER A 105 5.11 -24.50 -7.82
CA SER A 105 6.30 -23.86 -8.39
C SER A 105 7.03 -23.15 -7.24
N PRO A 106 8.26 -23.52 -6.88
CA PRO A 106 9.07 -22.73 -5.98
C PRO A 106 9.60 -21.54 -6.80
N THR A 107 8.78 -20.52 -6.98
CA THR A 107 9.22 -19.25 -7.60
C THR A 107 8.70 -18.07 -6.79
N ALA A 108 8.84 -18.18 -5.46
CA ALA A 108 8.64 -17.07 -4.53
C ALA A 108 9.47 -17.23 -3.25
N ALA A 109 10.61 -17.95 -3.29
CA ALA A 109 11.45 -18.18 -2.11
C ALA A 109 12.96 -17.92 -2.30
N GLU A 110 13.40 -17.36 -3.44
CA GLU A 110 14.81 -16.99 -3.65
C GLU A 110 14.94 -15.65 -4.39
N SER A 111 14.73 -14.56 -3.67
CA SER A 111 15.43 -13.29 -3.93
C SER A 111 15.36 -12.44 -2.67
N GLY A 112 16.27 -12.73 -1.74
CA GLY A 112 16.28 -12.02 -0.46
C GLY A 112 17.15 -12.65 0.63
N ARG A 113 18.24 -13.34 0.29
CA ARG A 113 19.31 -13.61 1.24
C ARG A 113 20.61 -13.97 0.50
N GLU A 114 21.65 -13.24 0.89
CA GLU A 114 23.07 -13.58 0.70
C GLU A 114 23.71 -13.26 -0.66
N THR A 115 24.10 -11.99 -0.83
CA THR A 115 25.42 -11.65 -1.36
C THR A 115 25.73 -10.18 -1.04
N LYS A 116 26.54 -9.95 0.01
CA LYS A 116 27.59 -8.92 0.13
C LYS A 116 28.15 -8.89 1.56
N ALA A 117 28.84 -9.97 1.91
CA ALA A 117 29.84 -9.95 2.97
C ALA A 117 31.11 -10.63 2.40
N SER A 118 31.94 -9.86 1.69
CA SER A 118 33.40 -10.05 1.62
C SER A 118 34.00 -9.08 0.59
N VAL A 119 34.32 -7.86 1.02
CA VAL A 119 35.54 -7.18 0.55
C VAL A 119 36.21 -6.62 1.80
N ARG A 120 37.13 -7.42 2.34
CA ARG A 120 38.09 -7.03 3.36
C ARG A 120 39.15 -6.12 2.74
N THR A 121 39.48 -5.03 3.46
CA THR A 121 40.84 -4.48 3.64
C THR A 121 41.52 -3.71 2.49
N ALA A 122 41.65 -2.39 2.67
CA ALA A 122 42.87 -1.56 2.48
C ALA A 122 42.55 -0.15 3.04
N SER A 123 43.01 0.21 4.24
CA SER A 123 44.26 0.98 4.47
C SER A 123 44.35 2.28 3.67
N ARG A 124 44.01 3.42 4.28
CA ARG A 124 44.96 4.47 4.70
C ARG A 124 44.24 5.57 5.50
#